data_AF-A0A2S7ZDB0-F1
#
_entry.id   AF-A0A2S7ZDB0-F1
#
_cell.length_a   1.000
_cell.length_b   1.000
_cell.length_c   1.000
_cell.angle_alpha   90.00
_cell.angle_beta   90.00
_cell.angle_gamma   90.00
#
_symmetry.space_group_name_H-M   'P 1'
#
loop_
_entity.id
_entity.type
_entity.pdbx_description
1 polymer ?
#
loop_
_entity_poly.entity_id
_entity_poly.type
_entity_poly.pdbx_seq_one_letter_code
_entity_poly.pdbx_strand_id
1 'polypeptide(L)'
;MKKFLLTAVACACVGTASYCTAGAAGVGFHMSKADAVKADISQSIEVANEAAAPKTGMPNPMHEFKTVDEAAQYMNIVPQMPKVLPVGYNIESVSTINKDILQVIYTYQDGEDETRNQANGKRITYRVSTLKEDISGEYTQHKVTATEKVDGVKVTFRGGEKMVYLVNWAKDGQNHSMSFERPVTRDMAKAIIANTVAQKQHTKYTK
;
A
#
# COMPACT_ATOMS: atom_id res chain seq x y z
N MET A 1 46.21 -0.34 12.52
CA MET A 1 46.31 -0.23 13.99
C MET A 1 45.28 0.81 14.42
N LYS A 2 44.11 0.37 14.92
CA LYS A 2 43.54 0.69 16.27
C LYS A 2 43.55 2.19 16.58
N LYS A 3 42.41 2.83 16.84
CA LYS A 3 41.55 2.52 18.00
C LYS A 3 40.08 2.92 17.74
N PHE A 4 39.19 1.96 17.96
CA PHE A 4 37.77 2.17 18.24
C PHE A 4 37.64 2.75 19.66
N LEU A 5 36.85 3.81 19.83
CA LEU A 5 36.30 4.19 21.13
C LEU A 5 34.78 3.95 21.10
N LEU A 6 34.37 2.86 21.76
CA LEU A 6 33.03 2.63 22.26
C LEU A 6 32.81 3.53 23.47
N THR A 7 31.77 4.36 23.45
CA THR A 7 31.27 5.01 24.67
C THR A 7 29.78 4.73 24.76
N ALA A 8 29.42 3.81 25.65
CA ALA A 8 28.06 3.58 26.09
C ALA A 8 27.73 4.60 27.19
N VAL A 9 26.59 5.29 27.09
CA VAL A 9 26.02 6.08 28.18
C VAL A 9 24.54 5.74 28.31
N ALA A 10 24.19 5.49 29.57
CA ALA A 10 23.00 4.82 30.06
C ALA A 10 21.70 5.62 29.84
N CYS A 11 20.65 4.86 29.55
CA CYS A 11 19.26 5.27 29.62
C CYS A 11 18.88 5.53 31.09
N ALA A 12 18.49 6.76 31.41
CA ALA A 12 17.91 7.12 32.70
C ALA A 12 16.45 7.54 32.48
N CYS A 13 15.54 6.60 32.72
CA CYS A 13 14.12 6.88 32.83
C CYS A 13 13.79 7.27 34.28
N VAL A 14 13.44 8.54 34.48
CA VAL A 14 12.76 9.07 35.66
C VAL A 14 11.55 9.81 35.05
N GLY A 15 10.28 9.60 35.33
CA GLY A 15 9.61 9.01 36.49
C GLY A 15 8.60 10.04 37.00
N THR A 16 7.33 9.95 36.58
CA THR A 16 6.14 10.50 37.28
C THR A 16 4.96 9.60 36.89
N ALA A 17 4.64 8.59 37.70
CA ALA A 17 3.65 8.61 38.78
C ALA A 17 2.22 8.88 38.28
N SER A 18 1.32 7.88 38.46
CA SER A 18 0.09 8.05 39.26
C SER A 18 -0.93 6.88 39.14
N TYR A 19 -0.93 6.07 40.21
CA TYR A 19 -2.07 5.54 41.01
C TYR A 19 -3.02 4.42 40.52
N CYS A 20 -2.94 3.30 41.28
CA CYS A 20 -3.99 2.47 41.92
C CYS A 20 -4.94 1.62 41.03
N THR A 21 -5.29 0.36 41.28
CA THR A 21 -5.08 -0.64 42.37
C THR A 21 -5.50 -2.02 41.83
N ALA A 22 -4.79 -3.10 42.17
CA ALA A 22 -5.31 -4.46 42.12
C ALA A 22 -4.77 -5.27 43.32
N GLY A 23 -5.67 -5.83 44.13
CA GLY A 23 -5.39 -6.95 45.06
C GLY A 23 -6.06 -8.20 44.50
N ALA A 24 -5.31 -9.25 44.17
CA ALA A 24 -4.84 -10.36 45.04
C ALA A 24 -6.01 -11.28 45.46
N ALA A 25 -6.19 -12.45 44.83
CA ALA A 25 -5.53 -13.75 45.11
C ALA A 25 -5.91 -14.30 46.50
N GLY A 26 -6.34 -15.55 46.70
CA GLY A 26 -6.53 -16.73 45.86
C GLY A 26 -7.05 -17.88 46.77
N VAL A 27 -7.19 -19.10 46.25
CA VAL A 27 -6.83 -20.41 46.87
C VAL A 27 -7.30 -21.54 45.96
N GLY A 28 -6.53 -22.63 45.90
CA GLY A 28 -6.85 -23.83 45.11
C GLY A 28 -7.04 -25.10 45.96
N PHE A 29 -7.36 -26.17 45.22
CA PHE A 29 -7.29 -27.62 45.48
C PHE A 29 -8.53 -28.43 45.98
N HIS A 30 -8.94 -29.33 45.06
CA HIS A 30 -9.23 -30.79 45.18
C HIS A 30 -10.65 -31.37 45.46
N MET A 31 -11.17 -32.01 44.39
CA MET A 31 -11.87 -33.32 44.23
C MET A 31 -13.12 -33.71 45.06
N SER A 32 -14.26 -33.91 44.36
CA SER A 32 -14.96 -35.21 44.10
C SER A 32 -16.50 -35.13 44.03
N LYS A 33 -17.05 -35.51 42.86
CA LYS A 33 -18.25 -36.33 42.53
C LYS A 33 -19.55 -36.28 43.38
N ALA A 34 -20.67 -35.98 42.73
CA ALA A 34 -22.04 -36.56 42.85
C ALA A 34 -23.05 -35.57 42.19
N ASP A 35 -23.61 -35.85 41.01
CA ASP A 35 -24.83 -36.64 40.72
C ASP A 35 -26.13 -35.81 40.68
N ALA A 36 -26.93 -36.15 39.65
CA ALA A 36 -28.38 -35.99 39.51
C ALA A 36 -28.99 -34.62 39.12
N VAL A 37 -29.17 -34.47 37.80
CA VAL A 37 -30.48 -34.33 37.12
C VAL A 37 -31.64 -33.75 37.94
N LYS A 38 -32.12 -32.57 37.54
CA LYS A 38 -33.55 -32.44 37.20
C LYS A 38 -33.77 -31.26 36.25
N ALA A 39 -34.08 -31.62 35.02
CA ALA A 39 -34.73 -30.74 34.06
C ALA A 39 -36.14 -30.41 34.57
N ASP A 40 -36.52 -29.15 34.49
CA ASP A 40 -37.91 -28.75 34.31
C ASP A 40 -37.93 -27.65 33.27
N ILE A 41 -38.37 -28.03 32.07
CA ILE A 41 -38.53 -27.14 30.91
C ILE A 41 -40.04 -27.00 30.74
N SER A 42 -40.57 -25.84 31.09
CA SER A 42 -41.83 -25.35 30.57
C SER A 42 -41.96 -23.85 30.86
N GLN A 43 -41.75 -23.02 29.84
CA GLN A 43 -42.77 -22.11 29.29
C GLN A 43 -42.13 -21.06 28.37
N SER A 44 -42.36 -21.27 27.08
CA SER A 44 -42.88 -20.31 26.11
C SER A 44 -42.36 -18.87 26.14
N ILE A 45 -41.51 -18.51 25.16
CA ILE A 45 -41.55 -17.20 24.51
C ILE A 45 -41.49 -17.41 22.99
N GLU A 46 -42.61 -17.14 22.33
CA GLU A 46 -42.68 -16.99 20.89
C GLU A 46 -42.24 -15.58 20.45
N VAL A 47 -41.76 -15.51 19.21
CA VAL A 47 -41.71 -14.35 18.30
C VAL A 47 -40.65 -13.26 18.59
N ALA A 48 -39.55 -13.35 17.84
CA ALA A 48 -39.27 -12.40 16.76
C ALA A 48 -38.06 -12.92 15.95
N ASN A 49 -38.34 -13.66 14.87
CA ASN A 49 -37.33 -13.88 13.84
C ASN A 49 -37.25 -12.60 12.99
N GLU A 50 -36.58 -11.58 13.53
CA GLU A 50 -36.15 -10.46 12.71
C GLU A 50 -34.98 -10.97 11.87
N ALA A 51 -35.29 -11.49 10.68
CA ALA A 51 -34.31 -11.70 9.63
C ALA A 51 -33.70 -10.33 9.34
N ALA A 52 -32.57 -10.04 9.99
CA ALA A 52 -31.79 -8.84 9.75
C ALA A 52 -31.52 -8.76 8.25
N ALA A 53 -32.14 -7.77 7.59
CA ALA A 53 -31.83 -7.45 6.21
C ALA A 53 -30.31 -7.32 6.06
N PRO A 54 -29.71 -7.86 4.98
CA PRO A 54 -28.29 -7.69 4.76
C PRO A 54 -28.01 -6.19 4.66
N LYS A 55 -27.37 -5.63 5.68
CA LYS A 55 -26.92 -4.24 5.65
C LYS A 55 -25.96 -4.15 4.48
N THR A 56 -26.39 -3.51 3.40
CA THR A 56 -25.53 -3.23 2.26
C THR A 56 -24.42 -2.31 2.76
N GLY A 57 -23.24 -2.90 2.99
CA GLY A 57 -22.03 -2.14 3.25
C GLY A 57 -21.81 -1.15 2.10
N MET A 58 -21.19 -0.01 2.40
CA MET A 58 -20.74 0.91 1.36
C MET A 58 -19.99 0.12 0.27
N PRO A 59 -20.25 0.38 -1.02
CA PRO A 59 -19.58 -0.33 -2.09
C PRO A 59 -18.06 -0.21 -1.92
N ASN A 60 -17.33 -1.32 -2.11
CA ASN A 60 -15.88 -1.32 -2.03
C ASN A 60 -15.33 -0.34 -3.09
N PRO A 61 -14.55 0.68 -2.69
CA PRO A 61 -13.99 1.63 -3.65
C PRO A 61 -12.98 0.97 -4.59
N MET A 62 -12.43 -0.20 -4.25
CA MET A 62 -11.45 -0.92 -5.06
C MET A 62 -12.08 -2.02 -5.92
N HIS A 63 -11.62 -2.12 -7.17
CA HIS A 63 -11.96 -3.21 -8.09
C HIS A 63 -10.69 -3.74 -8.75
N GLU A 64 -10.40 -5.03 -8.58
CA GLU A 64 -9.22 -5.70 -9.14
C GLU A 64 -9.44 -6.23 -10.56
N PHE A 65 -8.37 -6.26 -11.35
CA PHE A 65 -8.36 -6.72 -12.74
C PHE A 65 -7.16 -7.63 -12.98
N LYS A 66 -7.24 -8.51 -13.99
CA LYS A 66 -6.10 -9.36 -14.35
C LYS A 66 -5.04 -8.59 -15.11
N THR A 67 -5.46 -7.60 -15.90
CA THR A 67 -4.58 -6.84 -16.78
C THR A 67 -4.87 -5.36 -16.73
N VAL A 68 -3.88 -4.56 -17.10
CA VAL A 68 -4.04 -3.10 -17.24
C VAL A 68 -5.01 -2.77 -18.38
N ASP A 69 -5.06 -3.57 -19.44
CA ASP A 69 -6.01 -3.38 -20.55
C ASP A 69 -7.47 -3.51 -20.07
N GLU A 70 -7.79 -4.53 -19.25
CA GLU A 70 -9.13 -4.71 -18.69
C GLU A 70 -9.54 -3.53 -17.79
N ALA A 71 -8.62 -3.07 -16.92
CA ALA A 71 -8.86 -1.93 -16.05
C ALA A 71 -9.05 -0.63 -16.85
N ALA A 72 -8.22 -0.42 -17.89
CA ALA A 72 -8.31 0.72 -18.79
C ALA A 72 -9.65 0.76 -19.56
N GLN A 73 -10.12 -0.39 -20.03
CA GLN A 73 -11.45 -0.52 -20.66
C GLN A 73 -12.57 -0.19 -19.67
N TYR A 74 -12.48 -0.70 -18.43
CA TYR A 74 -13.46 -0.39 -17.38
C TYR A 74 -13.54 1.11 -17.08
N MET A 75 -12.40 1.79 -17.05
CA MET A 75 -12.29 3.24 -16.82
C MET A 75 -12.54 4.10 -18.07
N ASN A 76 -12.58 3.49 -19.27
CA ASN A 76 -12.64 4.18 -20.56
C ASN A 76 -11.48 5.18 -20.76
N ILE A 77 -10.25 4.76 -20.49
CA ILE A 77 -9.03 5.55 -20.70
C ILE A 77 -7.99 4.79 -21.54
N VAL A 78 -7.03 5.53 -22.10
CA VAL A 78 -5.78 4.96 -22.64
C VAL A 78 -4.66 5.38 -21.69
N PRO A 79 -4.30 4.55 -20.68
CA PRO A 79 -3.35 4.96 -19.67
C PRO A 79 -1.96 5.11 -20.27
N GLN A 80 -1.21 6.14 -19.85
CA GLN A 80 0.23 6.15 -20.09
C GLN A 80 0.89 5.26 -19.04
N MET A 81 1.73 4.33 -19.47
CA MET A 81 2.39 3.35 -18.59
C MET A 81 3.91 3.49 -18.65
N PRO A 82 4.61 3.36 -17.52
CA PRO A 82 6.07 3.32 -17.50
C PRO A 82 6.58 2.05 -18.20
N LYS A 83 7.43 2.21 -19.22
CA LYS A 83 8.11 1.08 -19.89
C LYS A 83 9.40 0.63 -19.24
N VAL A 84 9.94 1.47 -18.37
CA VAL A 84 11.16 1.21 -17.61
C VAL A 84 10.80 1.22 -16.14
N LEU A 85 11.31 0.25 -15.40
CA LEU A 85 11.24 0.12 -13.95
C LEU A 85 12.60 -0.38 -13.45
N PRO A 86 12.90 -0.24 -12.14
CA PRO A 86 14.02 -0.94 -11.55
C PRO A 86 13.94 -2.45 -11.85
N VAL A 87 15.09 -3.07 -12.11
CA VAL A 87 15.16 -4.50 -12.47
C VAL A 87 14.61 -5.36 -11.32
N GLY A 88 13.91 -6.45 -11.66
CA GLY A 88 13.35 -7.42 -10.72
C GLY A 88 11.95 -7.09 -10.19
N TYR A 89 11.38 -5.95 -10.58
CA TYR A 89 10.00 -5.60 -10.25
C TYR A 89 9.03 -6.09 -11.33
N ASN A 90 8.02 -6.84 -10.92
CA ASN A 90 6.94 -7.35 -11.78
C ASN A 90 5.57 -6.90 -11.26
N ILE A 91 4.55 -6.87 -12.11
CA ILE A 91 3.19 -6.53 -11.69
C ILE A 91 2.70 -7.60 -10.70
N GLU A 92 2.34 -7.17 -9.50
CA GLU A 92 1.65 -7.98 -8.49
C GLU A 92 0.14 -7.88 -8.69
N SER A 93 -0.38 -6.67 -8.86
CA SER A 93 -1.82 -6.43 -8.98
C SER A 93 -2.15 -5.20 -9.81
N VAL A 94 -3.33 -5.25 -10.42
CA VAL A 94 -3.96 -4.15 -11.15
C VAL A 94 -5.33 -3.92 -10.54
N SER A 95 -5.64 -2.67 -10.19
CA SER A 95 -6.93 -2.31 -9.60
C SER A 95 -7.35 -0.90 -10.00
N THR A 96 -8.62 -0.58 -9.79
CA THR A 96 -9.12 0.79 -9.86
C THR A 96 -9.62 1.23 -8.50
N ILE A 97 -9.55 2.54 -8.23
CA ILE A 97 -10.10 3.17 -7.03
C ILE A 97 -11.18 4.16 -7.49
N ASN A 98 -12.40 3.98 -6.99
CA ASN A 98 -13.60 4.76 -7.34
C ASN A 98 -13.89 4.81 -8.85
N LYS A 99 -13.34 3.88 -9.64
CA LYS A 99 -13.33 3.91 -11.13
C LYS A 99 -12.57 5.10 -11.74
N ASP A 100 -11.98 5.98 -10.94
CA ASP A 100 -11.31 7.20 -11.42
C ASP A 100 -9.78 7.09 -11.44
N ILE A 101 -9.20 6.18 -10.66
CA ILE A 101 -7.74 5.99 -10.55
C ILE A 101 -7.40 4.55 -10.90
N LEU A 102 -6.53 4.35 -11.89
CA LEU A 102 -5.86 3.07 -12.15
C LEU A 102 -4.66 2.95 -11.21
N GLN A 103 -4.58 1.86 -10.45
CA GLN A 103 -3.46 1.52 -9.59
C GLN A 103 -2.80 0.23 -10.08
N VAL A 104 -1.48 0.27 -10.25
CA VAL A 104 -0.64 -0.90 -10.53
C VAL A 104 0.39 -1.03 -9.42
N ILE A 105 0.38 -2.16 -8.74
CA ILE A 105 1.37 -2.50 -7.72
C ILE A 105 2.41 -3.40 -8.36
N TYR A 106 3.67 -3.01 -8.26
CA TYR A 106 4.81 -3.83 -8.65
C TYR A 106 5.53 -4.32 -7.41
N THR A 107 5.97 -5.57 -7.43
CA THR A 107 6.77 -6.14 -6.34
C THR A 107 8.05 -6.78 -6.83
N TYR A 108 9.06 -6.72 -5.96
CA TYR A 108 10.27 -7.51 -6.12
C TYR A 108 9.95 -8.96 -5.76
N GLN A 109 9.96 -9.84 -6.76
CA GLN A 109 9.49 -11.22 -6.61
C GLN A 109 10.54 -12.11 -5.93
N ASP A 110 10.08 -13.13 -5.22
CA ASP A 110 10.96 -14.14 -4.65
C ASP A 110 11.70 -14.88 -5.79
N GLY A 111 13.01 -15.09 -5.62
CA GLY A 111 13.87 -15.70 -6.64
C GLY A 111 14.54 -14.70 -7.60
N GLU A 112 14.19 -13.41 -7.53
CA GLU A 112 14.98 -12.35 -8.17
C GLU A 112 16.31 -12.14 -7.45
N ASP A 113 17.35 -11.75 -8.20
CA ASP A 113 18.72 -11.59 -7.71
C ASP A 113 18.81 -10.47 -6.65
N GLU A 114 18.92 -10.84 -5.37
CA GLU A 114 18.94 -9.89 -4.24
C GLU A 114 19.98 -8.76 -4.39
N THR A 115 21.07 -9.00 -5.13
CA THR A 115 22.10 -7.97 -5.36
C THR A 115 21.62 -6.81 -6.23
N ARG A 116 20.52 -7.00 -6.99
CA ARG A 116 19.87 -5.97 -7.81
C ARG A 116 18.89 -5.12 -7.00
N ASN A 117 18.39 -5.63 -5.86
CA ASN A 117 17.55 -4.89 -4.93
C ASN A 117 18.37 -4.28 -3.79
N GLN A 118 19.38 -3.47 -4.13
CA GLN A 118 20.30 -2.90 -3.13
C GLN A 118 19.60 -2.09 -2.04
N ALA A 119 18.43 -1.52 -2.35
CA ALA A 119 17.65 -0.75 -1.39
C ALA A 119 16.71 -1.62 -0.52
N ASN A 120 16.57 -2.90 -0.82
CA ASN A 120 15.61 -3.86 -0.23
C ASN A 120 14.16 -3.35 -0.28
N GLY A 121 13.78 -2.66 -1.36
CA GLY A 121 12.40 -2.20 -1.56
C GLY A 121 11.54 -3.35 -2.08
N LYS A 122 10.39 -3.61 -1.47
CA LYS A 122 9.52 -4.70 -1.92
C LYS A 122 8.43 -4.21 -2.86
N ARG A 123 8.00 -2.97 -2.73
CA ARG A 123 6.84 -2.44 -3.46
C ARG A 123 7.09 -1.10 -4.16
N ILE A 124 6.57 -0.99 -5.38
CA ILE A 124 6.36 0.26 -6.10
C ILE A 124 4.88 0.38 -6.40
N THR A 125 4.27 1.51 -6.05
CA THR A 125 2.86 1.79 -6.37
C THR A 125 2.80 2.85 -7.46
N TYR A 126 2.28 2.48 -8.62
CA TYR A 126 2.00 3.40 -9.72
C TYR A 126 0.50 3.70 -9.78
N ARG A 127 0.16 4.98 -9.98
CA ARG A 127 -1.22 5.43 -10.19
C ARG A 127 -1.30 6.39 -11.36
N VAL A 128 -2.39 6.28 -12.10
CA VAL A 128 -2.73 7.19 -13.20
C VAL A 128 -4.21 7.49 -13.22
N SER A 129 -4.57 8.73 -13.53
CA SER A 129 -5.94 9.23 -13.57
C SER A 129 -6.07 10.46 -14.47
N THR A 130 -7.29 10.77 -14.91
CA THR A 130 -7.65 12.05 -15.55
C THR A 130 -8.10 13.11 -14.55
N LEU A 131 -8.23 12.75 -13.26
CA LEU A 131 -8.52 13.68 -12.18
C LEU A 131 -7.40 14.72 -12.06
N LYS A 132 -7.77 15.96 -11.72
CA LYS A 132 -6.81 17.08 -11.59
C LYS A 132 -6.11 17.15 -10.22
N GLU A 133 -6.61 16.40 -9.25
CA GLU A 133 -6.09 16.36 -7.88
C GLU A 133 -4.88 15.43 -7.71
N ASP A 134 -4.27 15.45 -6.54
CA ASP A 134 -3.15 14.57 -6.20
C ASP A 134 -3.67 13.15 -5.95
N ILE A 135 -3.28 12.22 -6.83
CA ILE A 135 -3.68 10.80 -6.77
C ILE A 135 -2.71 9.93 -5.96
N SER A 136 -1.72 10.52 -5.28
CA SER A 136 -0.74 9.78 -4.48
C SER A 136 -1.36 9.02 -3.31
N GLY A 137 -2.59 9.37 -2.89
CA GLY A 137 -3.20 8.81 -1.69
C GLY A 137 -2.40 9.15 -0.43
N GLU A 138 -2.28 8.19 0.48
CA GLU A 138 -1.60 8.38 1.78
C GLU A 138 -0.07 8.53 1.67
N TYR A 139 0.53 8.36 0.48
CA TYR A 139 1.98 8.41 0.29
C TYR A 139 2.58 9.84 0.28
N THR A 140 1.80 10.87 0.64
CA THR A 140 2.17 12.30 0.53
C THR A 140 3.07 12.81 1.67
N GLN A 141 3.40 11.97 2.66
CA GLN A 141 4.19 12.33 3.84
C GLN A 141 5.60 12.89 3.54
N HIS A 142 6.11 12.70 2.33
CA HIS A 142 7.42 13.21 1.93
C HIS A 142 7.35 14.64 1.42
N LYS A 143 8.25 15.49 1.95
CA LYS A 143 8.39 16.89 1.53
C LYS A 143 8.80 16.97 0.06
N VAL A 144 8.25 17.96 -0.65
CA VAL A 144 8.70 18.34 -1.98
C VAL A 144 10.15 18.82 -1.87
N THR A 145 11.05 18.22 -2.65
CA THR A 145 12.45 18.61 -2.70
C THR A 145 12.80 19.33 -3.98
N ALA A 146 12.06 19.08 -5.06
CA ALA A 146 12.32 19.73 -6.34
C ALA A 146 11.08 19.73 -7.23
N THR A 147 11.03 20.72 -8.12
CA THR A 147 10.12 20.75 -9.26
C THR A 147 10.94 21.14 -10.48
N GLU A 148 11.01 20.25 -11.47
CA GLU A 148 11.84 20.44 -12.67
C GLU A 148 11.15 19.84 -13.90
N LYS A 149 11.74 20.06 -15.09
CA LYS A 149 11.24 19.45 -16.33
C LYS A 149 12.04 18.19 -16.67
N VAL A 150 11.34 17.12 -17.04
CA VAL A 150 11.90 15.89 -17.61
C VAL A 150 11.24 15.73 -18.98
N ASP A 151 12.01 15.83 -20.06
CA ASP A 151 11.49 15.82 -21.44
C ASP A 151 10.31 16.79 -21.66
N GLY A 152 10.43 17.99 -21.10
CA GLY A 152 9.40 19.03 -21.18
C GLY A 152 8.22 18.86 -20.21
N VAL A 153 8.06 17.70 -19.58
CA VAL A 153 7.03 17.41 -18.58
C VAL A 153 7.44 18.00 -17.23
N LYS A 154 6.55 18.79 -16.60
CA LYS A 154 6.76 19.28 -15.24
C LYS A 154 6.59 18.12 -14.25
N VAL A 155 7.62 17.90 -13.44
CA VAL A 155 7.70 16.82 -12.45
C VAL A 155 7.94 17.40 -11.07
N THR A 156 7.21 16.89 -10.08
CA THR A 156 7.41 17.17 -8.66
C THR A 156 8.04 15.95 -8.00
N PHE A 157 9.22 16.14 -7.41
CA PHE A 157 9.93 15.10 -6.67
C PHE A 157 9.78 15.34 -5.17
N ARG A 158 9.50 14.27 -4.42
CA ARG A 158 9.36 14.27 -2.97
C ARG A 158 10.30 13.23 -2.35
N GLY A 159 10.90 13.56 -1.21
CA GLY A 159 11.88 12.71 -0.54
C GLY A 159 13.17 13.45 -0.19
N GLY A 160 14.31 12.93 -0.66
CA GLY A 160 15.60 13.60 -0.61
C GLY A 160 15.93 14.30 -1.92
N GLU A 161 17.09 14.98 -1.97
CA GLU A 161 17.55 15.63 -3.21
C GLU A 161 17.95 14.59 -4.27
N LYS A 162 18.72 13.57 -3.85
CA LYS A 162 19.25 12.51 -4.71
C LYS A 162 18.39 11.23 -4.74
N MET A 163 17.62 11.00 -3.67
CA MET A 163 16.83 9.80 -3.44
C MET A 163 15.34 10.16 -3.39
N VAL A 164 14.55 9.60 -4.30
CA VAL A 164 13.15 9.94 -4.54
C VAL A 164 12.24 8.86 -3.96
N TYR A 165 11.32 9.25 -3.08
CA TYR A 165 10.31 8.36 -2.50
C TYR A 165 8.97 8.44 -3.24
N LEU A 166 8.64 9.62 -3.75
CA LEU A 166 7.40 9.86 -4.48
C LEU A 166 7.67 10.86 -5.61
N VAL A 167 7.11 10.56 -6.76
CA VAL A 167 7.15 11.45 -7.92
C VAL A 167 5.78 11.62 -8.52
N ASN A 168 5.43 12.88 -8.82
CA ASN A 168 4.18 13.26 -9.46
C ASN A 168 4.48 14.00 -10.76
N TRP A 169 3.76 13.67 -11.83
CA TRP A 169 3.87 14.38 -13.11
C TRP A 169 2.54 14.36 -13.85
N ALA A 170 2.39 15.27 -14.80
CA ALA A 170 1.22 15.33 -15.69
C ALA A 170 1.67 15.18 -17.14
N LYS A 171 1.11 14.22 -17.87
CA LYS A 171 1.44 13.96 -19.27
C LYS A 171 0.16 13.61 -20.05
N ASP A 172 -0.01 14.20 -21.22
CA ASP A 172 -1.13 13.90 -22.14
C ASP A 172 -2.52 13.93 -21.49
N GLY A 173 -2.75 14.92 -20.61
CA GLY A 173 -4.01 15.09 -19.88
C GLY A 173 -4.24 14.12 -18.71
N GLN A 174 -3.23 13.31 -18.37
CA GLN A 174 -3.26 12.38 -17.24
C GLN A 174 -2.33 12.85 -16.13
N ASN A 175 -2.78 12.70 -14.89
CA ASN A 175 -1.95 12.85 -13.70
C ASN A 175 -1.41 11.49 -13.30
N HIS A 176 -0.16 11.49 -12.86
CA HIS A 176 0.60 10.31 -12.51
C HIS A 176 1.21 10.45 -11.12
N SER A 177 1.28 9.34 -10.41
CA SER A 177 1.98 9.21 -9.15
C SER A 177 2.74 7.90 -9.12
N MET A 178 4.01 7.92 -8.73
CA MET A 178 4.78 6.72 -8.44
C MET A 178 5.44 6.83 -7.07
N SER A 179 5.06 5.93 -6.17
CA SER A 179 5.59 5.80 -4.82
C SER A 179 6.51 4.59 -4.73
N PHE A 180 7.66 4.76 -4.09
CA PHE A 180 8.66 3.73 -3.87
C PHE A 180 8.77 3.47 -2.37
N GLU A 181 8.60 2.21 -1.93
CA GLU A 181 8.79 1.83 -0.53
C GLU A 181 10.21 2.16 -0.03
N ARG A 182 11.19 1.93 -0.91
CA ARG A 182 12.58 2.34 -0.72
C ARG A 182 12.95 3.24 -1.89
N PRO A 183 13.63 4.37 -1.63
CA PRO A 183 13.75 5.41 -2.63
C PRO A 183 14.66 4.98 -3.77
N VAL A 184 14.38 5.50 -4.97
CA VAL A 184 15.24 5.33 -6.14
C VAL A 184 16.10 6.56 -6.37
N THR A 185 17.14 6.44 -7.18
CA THR A 185 17.93 7.62 -7.57
C THR A 185 17.09 8.57 -8.41
N ARG A 186 17.48 9.85 -8.41
CA ARG A 186 16.86 10.87 -9.27
C ARG A 186 16.87 10.46 -10.74
N ASP A 187 17.98 9.91 -11.22
CA ASP A 187 18.13 9.50 -12.62
C ASP A 187 17.20 8.35 -12.99
N MET A 188 17.03 7.37 -12.09
CA MET A 188 16.05 6.30 -12.29
C MET A 188 14.62 6.86 -12.37
N ALA A 189 14.24 7.76 -11.45
CA ALA A 189 12.93 8.40 -11.50
C ALA A 189 12.72 9.18 -12.81
N LYS A 190 13.73 9.92 -13.28
CA LYS A 190 13.69 10.63 -14.57
C LYS A 190 13.54 9.65 -15.75
N ALA A 191 14.27 8.54 -15.74
CA ALA A 191 14.20 7.52 -16.79
C ALA A 191 12.81 6.88 -16.88
N ILE A 192 12.16 6.59 -15.75
CA ILE A 192 10.79 6.08 -15.69
C ILE A 192 9.81 7.07 -16.35
N ILE A 193 9.90 8.35 -15.99
CA ILE A 193 9.00 9.41 -16.51
C ILE A 193 9.20 9.61 -18.01
N ALA A 194 10.45 9.71 -18.47
CA ALA A 194 10.79 9.83 -19.88
C ALA A 194 10.22 8.66 -20.72
N ASN A 195 10.17 7.46 -20.14
CA ASN A 195 9.67 6.24 -20.79
C ASN A 195 8.20 5.91 -20.46
N THR A 196 7.46 6.84 -19.83
CA THR A 196 6.02 6.70 -19.64
C THR A 196 5.32 7.02 -20.95
N VAL A 197 4.63 6.06 -21.56
CA VAL A 197 3.98 6.24 -22.87
C VAL A 197 2.64 5.52 -22.93
N ALA A 198 1.78 5.90 -23.87
CA ALA A 198 0.48 5.29 -24.07
C ALA A 198 0.60 3.76 -24.15
N GLN A 199 -0.21 3.06 -23.38
CA GLN A 199 -0.32 1.62 -23.47
C GLN A 199 -0.88 1.25 -24.85
N LYS A 200 -0.09 0.51 -25.63
CA LYS A 200 -0.59 -0.11 -26.85
C LYS A 200 -1.48 -1.27 -26.42
N GLN A 201 -2.74 -1.25 -26.81
CA GLN A 201 -3.59 -2.42 -26.63
C GLN A 201 -2.93 -3.60 -27.34
N HIS A 202 -2.73 -4.70 -26.63
CA HIS A 202 -2.38 -5.96 -27.28
C HIS A 202 -3.60 -6.41 -28.07
N THR A 203 -3.71 -5.97 -29.34
CA THR A 203 -4.54 -6.66 -30.31
C THR A 203 -3.99 -8.08 -30.40
N LYS A 204 -4.85 -9.07 -30.10
CA LYS A 204 -4.49 -10.49 -30.12
C LYS A 204 -3.73 -10.80 -31.42
N TYR A 205 -2.54 -11.38 -31.28
CA TYR A 205 -1.93 -12.13 -32.37
C TYR A 205 -2.87 -13.29 -32.68
N THR A 206 -3.58 -13.19 -33.80
CA THR A 206 -4.29 -14.32 -34.39
C THR A 206 -3.21 -15.10 -35.14
N LYS A 207 -2.89 -16.29 -34.67
CA LYS A 207 -2.04 -17.25 -35.40
C LYS A 207 -2.85 -17.87 -36.53
#